data_AF-A0A2W2KUU0-F1
#
_entry.id   AF-A0A2W2KUU0-F1
#
_cell.length_a   1.000
_cell.length_b   1.000
_cell.length_c   1.000
_cell.angle_alpha   90.00
_cell.angle_beta   90.00
_cell.angle_gamma   90.00
#
_symmetry.space_group_name_H-M   'P 1'
#
loop_
_entity.id
_entity.type
_entity.pdbx_description
1 polymer ?
#
loop_
_entity_poly.entity_id
_entity_poly.type
_entity_poly.pdbx_seq_one_letter_code
_entity_poly.pdbx_strand_id
1 'polypeptide(L)'
;MHDALVPLSCTPVTHSVPMAKNHRSDRSSTDPATRLTPGVVLDRLVSGPSRAARITHTEHLPPRAGRHAVWPDRIRSEVVAAVQACGVEHPWAHQARAAEHALDGHSVVVATGTASGKSLAYLVPVLSTLLDGSEAPAQRTQQREALPRGGGGRR
;
A
#
# COMPACT_ATOMS: atom_id res chain seq x y z
N MET A 1 33.15 -6.85 3.24
CA MET A 1 32.20 -7.91 3.65
C MET A 1 31.05 -7.19 4.31
N HIS A 2 30.07 -6.72 3.52
CA HIS A 2 28.95 -5.92 4.01
C HIS A 2 27.74 -6.84 4.10
N ASP A 3 27.27 -6.99 5.34
CA ASP A 3 26.15 -7.82 5.73
C ASP A 3 24.84 -7.17 5.24
N ALA A 4 24.20 -7.79 4.25
CA ALA A 4 23.10 -7.19 3.49
C ALA A 4 21.70 -7.53 4.06
N LEU A 5 21.63 -8.09 5.28
CA LEU A 5 20.38 -8.52 5.92
C LEU A 5 20.08 -7.75 7.20
N VAL A 6 20.39 -6.45 7.24
CA VAL A 6 19.79 -5.57 8.25
C VAL A 6 18.27 -5.57 8.03
N PRO A 7 17.43 -5.85 9.04
CA PRO A 7 15.99 -5.80 8.88
C PRO A 7 15.62 -4.40 8.43
N LEU A 8 14.97 -4.28 7.27
CA LEU A 8 14.31 -3.05 6.87
C LEU A 8 13.16 -2.82 7.85
N SER A 9 13.47 -2.17 8.97
CA SER A 9 12.48 -1.64 9.90
C SER A 9 11.74 -0.52 9.18
N CYS A 10 10.76 -0.88 8.38
CA CYS A 10 9.74 0.05 7.95
C CYS A 10 8.86 0.32 9.17
N THR A 11 9.13 1.41 9.88
CA THR A 11 8.13 1.99 10.77
C THR A 11 6.86 2.26 9.94
N PRO A 12 5.69 1.75 10.33
CA PRO A 12 4.47 2.05 9.62
C PRO A 12 4.25 3.57 9.67
N VAL A 13 4.23 4.21 8.51
CA VAL A 13 3.86 5.62 8.37
C VAL A 13 2.34 5.71 8.52
N THR A 14 1.86 5.62 9.76
CA THR A 14 0.49 5.97 10.14
C THR A 14 0.32 7.47 10.36
N HIS A 15 1.43 8.23 10.36
CA HIS A 15 1.37 9.68 10.43
C HIS A 15 0.97 10.27 9.08
N SER A 16 -0.31 10.64 8.99
CA SER A 16 -0.79 11.59 7.99
C SER A 16 0.07 12.85 8.05
N VAL A 17 0.82 13.12 6.97
CA VAL A 17 1.50 14.40 6.79
C VAL A 17 0.43 15.50 6.83
N PRO A 18 0.58 16.55 7.66
CA PRO A 18 -0.45 17.57 7.79
C PRO A 18 -0.54 18.36 6.48
N MET A 19 -1.55 18.05 5.67
CA MET A 19 -1.99 18.92 4.58
C MET A 19 -2.74 20.12 5.19
N ALA A 20 -2.32 21.32 4.75
CA ALA A 20 -2.76 22.65 5.17
C ALA A 20 -2.30 23.12 6.56
N LYS A 21 -1.47 24.17 6.57
CA LYS A 21 -1.39 25.15 7.66
C LYS A 21 -2.73 25.88 7.76
N ASN A 22 -3.77 25.21 8.24
CA ASN A 22 -4.92 25.93 8.76
C ASN A 22 -4.46 26.50 10.10
N HIS A 23 -4.44 27.84 10.18
CA HIS A 23 -4.19 28.58 11.41
C HIS A 23 -5.05 28.01 12.54
N ARG A 24 -4.45 27.17 13.40
CA ARG A 24 -5.06 26.82 14.69
C ARG A 24 -4.98 28.08 15.54
N SER A 25 -6.06 28.84 15.56
CA SER A 25 -6.34 29.70 16.70
C SER A 25 -6.40 28.78 17.92
N ASP A 26 -5.53 29.03 18.88
CA ASP A 26 -5.50 28.39 20.18
C ASP A 26 -6.90 28.47 20.80
N ARG A 27 -7.63 27.35 20.77
CA ARG A 27 -8.89 27.19 21.48
C ARG A 27 -8.62 26.18 22.57
N SER A 28 -8.70 26.66 23.80
CA SER A 28 -8.53 25.87 25.02
C SER A 28 -9.37 24.59 24.95
N SER A 29 -8.77 23.53 25.48
CA SER A 29 -9.38 22.26 25.90
C SER A 29 -10.89 22.40 26.15
N THR A 30 -11.70 22.04 25.16
CA THR A 30 -13.14 21.84 25.35
C THR A 30 -13.33 20.49 26.00
N ASP A 31 -14.02 20.50 27.13
CA ASP A 31 -14.55 19.38 27.89
C ASP A 31 -14.96 18.18 26.98
N PRO A 32 -14.55 16.93 27.26
CA PRO A 32 -14.92 15.75 26.48
C PRO A 32 -16.44 15.53 26.33
N ALA A 33 -17.27 16.26 27.08
CA ALA A 33 -18.72 16.13 27.09
C ALA A 33 -19.49 16.59 25.83
N THR A 34 -18.86 17.10 24.75
CA THR A 34 -19.65 17.49 23.56
C THR A 34 -18.92 17.42 22.21
N ARG A 35 -18.26 16.30 21.89
CA ARG A 35 -17.87 16.05 20.49
C ARG A 35 -19.12 15.81 19.65
N LEU A 36 -19.47 16.80 18.84
CA LEU A 36 -20.53 16.67 17.84
C LEU A 36 -20.18 15.55 16.87
N THR A 37 -21.18 14.76 16.47
CA THR A 37 -20.99 13.74 15.44
C THR A 37 -20.65 14.43 14.11
N PRO A 38 -19.86 13.78 13.22
CA PRO A 38 -19.57 14.35 11.90
C PRO A 38 -20.83 14.75 11.12
N GLY A 39 -21.93 14.01 11.27
CA GLY A 39 -23.23 14.34 10.68
C GLY A 39 -23.78 15.68 11.16
N VAL A 40 -23.82 15.91 12.49
CA VAL A 40 -24.30 17.17 13.07
C VAL A 40 -23.43 18.36 12.64
N VAL A 41 -22.11 18.15 12.49
CA VAL A 41 -21.20 19.18 11.96
C VAL A 41 -21.52 19.48 10.49
N LEU A 42 -21.74 18.46 9.67
CA LEU A 42 -22.12 18.60 8.26
C LEU A 42 -23.44 19.36 8.12
N ASP A 43 -24.47 18.98 8.88
CA ASP A 43 -25.79 19.61 8.84
C ASP A 43 -25.73 21.11 9.14
N ARG A 44 -24.92 21.51 10.14
CA ARG A 44 -24.68 22.92 10.48
C ARG A 44 -23.98 23.68 9.35
N LEU A 45 -23.03 23.05 8.66
CA LEU A 45 -22.32 23.68 7.54
C LEU A 45 -23.22 23.88 6.33
N VAL A 46 -24.18 22.98 6.10
CA VAL A 46 -25.12 23.05 4.98
C VAL A 46 -26.27 24.04 5.26
N SER A 47 -26.73 24.14 6.51
CA SER A 47 -27.92 24.93 6.88
C SER A 47 -27.70 26.44 7.05
N GLY A 48 -26.46 26.93 7.02
CA GLY A 48 -26.16 28.35 7.22
C GLY A 48 -26.63 29.23 6.04
N PRO A 49 -27.35 30.35 6.25
CA PRO A 49 -28.04 31.10 5.18
C PRO A 49 -27.10 31.59 4.07
N SER A 50 -25.85 31.94 4.37
CA SER A 50 -24.86 32.33 3.35
C SER A 50 -24.19 31.15 2.63
N ARG A 51 -24.18 29.94 3.23
CA ARG A 51 -23.61 28.73 2.62
C ARG A 51 -24.65 27.97 1.80
N ALA A 52 -25.88 27.88 2.28
CA ALA A 52 -26.99 27.28 1.54
C ALA A 52 -27.15 27.94 0.15
N ALA A 53 -26.95 29.27 0.06
CA ALA A 53 -26.97 30.01 -1.21
C ALA A 53 -25.75 29.74 -2.14
N ARG A 54 -24.68 29.09 -1.65
CA ARG A 54 -23.45 28.78 -2.42
C ARG A 54 -23.25 27.29 -2.69
N ILE A 55 -23.93 26.40 -1.97
CA ILE A 55 -23.87 24.96 -2.22
C ILE A 55 -24.79 24.66 -3.39
N THR A 56 -24.20 24.33 -4.54
CA THR A 56 -24.95 23.98 -5.75
C THR A 56 -25.31 22.50 -5.81
N HIS A 57 -24.59 21.65 -5.10
CA HIS A 57 -24.78 20.21 -5.11
C HIS A 57 -24.37 19.56 -3.78
N THR A 58 -25.11 18.55 -3.36
CA THR A 58 -24.78 17.67 -2.24
C THR A 58 -25.22 16.27 -2.61
N GLU A 59 -24.31 15.31 -2.50
CA GLU A 59 -24.57 13.91 -2.76
C GLU A 59 -24.20 13.09 -1.52
N HIS A 60 -25.09 12.17 -1.16
CA HIS A 60 -24.81 11.17 -0.13
C HIS A 60 -24.49 9.84 -0.79
N LEU A 61 -23.22 9.44 -0.71
CA LEU A 61 -22.78 8.13 -1.20
C LEU A 61 -23.03 7.07 -0.12
N PRO A 62 -23.83 6.03 -0.39
CA PRO A 62 -24.07 4.99 0.60
C PRO A 62 -22.78 4.21 0.91
N PRO A 63 -22.65 3.67 2.14
CA PRO A 63 -21.52 2.83 2.50
C PRO A 63 -21.49 1.57 1.62
N ARG A 64 -20.31 1.20 1.14
CA ARG A 64 -20.10 -0.02 0.36
C ARG A 64 -19.34 -1.03 1.20
N ALA A 65 -19.95 -2.20 1.43
CA ALA A 65 -19.26 -3.31 2.08
C ALA A 65 -18.10 -3.80 1.21
N GLY A 66 -16.92 -3.93 1.83
CA GLY A 66 -15.78 -4.58 1.21
C GLY A 66 -16.00 -6.09 1.10
N ARG A 67 -15.36 -6.72 0.12
CA ARG A 67 -15.41 -8.17 -0.08
C ARG A 67 -14.03 -8.75 0.17
N HIS A 68 -13.93 -9.67 1.13
CA HIS A 68 -12.71 -10.44 1.35
C HIS A 68 -12.58 -11.58 0.33
N ALA A 69 -11.37 -12.10 0.21
CA ALA A 69 -11.02 -13.29 -0.56
C ALA A 69 -9.95 -14.09 0.17
N VAL A 70 -9.48 -15.17 -0.44
CA VAL A 70 -8.28 -15.91 -0.01
C VAL A 70 -7.12 -15.48 -0.89
N TRP A 71 -5.90 -15.52 -0.35
CA TRP A 71 -4.71 -15.36 -1.18
C TRP A 71 -4.59 -16.52 -2.19
N PRO A 72 -4.00 -16.29 -3.37
CA PRO A 72 -3.60 -17.38 -4.26
C PRO A 72 -2.69 -18.37 -3.54
N ASP A 73 -2.86 -19.68 -3.79
CA ASP A 73 -2.06 -20.74 -3.14
C ASP A 73 -0.56 -20.64 -3.46
N ARG A 74 -0.20 -19.93 -4.52
CA ARG A 74 1.19 -19.64 -4.92
C ARG A 74 1.86 -18.57 -4.08
N ILE A 75 1.11 -17.83 -3.24
CA ILE A 75 1.70 -16.93 -2.26
C ILE A 75 2.27 -17.75 -1.11
N ARG A 76 3.55 -17.54 -0.83
CA ARG A 76 4.23 -18.21 0.27
C ARG A 76 3.54 -18.00 1.62
N SER A 77 3.45 -19.08 2.38
CA SER A 77 2.81 -19.10 3.69
C SER A 77 3.42 -18.10 4.69
N GLU A 78 4.73 -17.87 4.59
CA GLU A 78 5.50 -16.96 5.43
C GLU A 78 5.10 -15.50 5.17
N VAL A 79 4.81 -15.14 3.91
CA VAL A 79 4.30 -13.82 3.54
C VAL A 79 2.88 -13.65 4.06
N VAL A 80 2.02 -14.66 3.91
CA VAL A 80 0.66 -14.63 4.45
C VAL A 80 0.68 -14.46 5.97
N ALA A 81 1.51 -15.21 6.68
CA ALA A 81 1.67 -15.12 8.13
C ALA A 81 2.16 -13.73 8.57
N ALA A 82 3.11 -13.13 7.86
CA ALA A 82 3.58 -11.78 8.16
C ALA A 82 2.48 -10.72 7.97
N VAL A 83 1.68 -10.84 6.90
CA VAL A 83 0.53 -9.96 6.65
C VAL A 83 -0.54 -10.09 7.75
N GLN A 84 -0.81 -11.31 8.19
CA GLN A 84 -1.73 -11.59 9.31
C GLN A 84 -1.20 -11.02 10.63
N ALA A 85 0.09 -11.14 10.90
CA ALA A 85 0.72 -10.53 12.08
C ALA A 85 0.62 -8.99 12.09
N CYS A 86 0.50 -8.35 10.93
CA CYS A 86 0.20 -6.92 10.81
C CYS A 86 -1.29 -6.56 10.98
N GLY A 87 -2.15 -7.53 11.31
CA GLY A 87 -3.58 -7.33 11.56
C GLY A 87 -4.47 -7.45 10.32
N VAL A 88 -3.96 -8.02 9.21
CA VAL A 88 -4.75 -8.27 8.00
C VAL A 88 -5.04 -9.76 7.88
N GLU A 89 -6.17 -10.19 8.43
CA GLU A 89 -6.56 -11.62 8.44
C GLU A 89 -6.83 -12.17 7.03
N HIS A 90 -7.54 -11.40 6.21
CA HIS A 90 -7.96 -11.79 4.85
C HIS A 90 -7.75 -10.64 3.86
N PRO A 91 -7.24 -10.90 2.65
CA PRO A 91 -7.13 -9.87 1.61
C PRO A 91 -8.51 -9.38 1.18
N TRP A 92 -8.56 -8.14 0.69
CA TRP A 92 -9.66 -7.70 -0.15
C TRP A 92 -9.62 -8.42 -1.50
N ALA A 93 -10.78 -8.64 -2.10
CA ALA A 93 -10.92 -9.37 -3.37
C ALA A 93 -10.09 -8.74 -4.51
N HIS A 94 -9.95 -7.41 -4.55
CA HIS A 94 -9.10 -6.75 -5.55
C HIS A 94 -7.61 -7.00 -5.33
N GLN A 95 -7.17 -7.21 -4.08
CA GLN A 95 -5.78 -7.52 -3.75
C GLN A 95 -5.42 -8.93 -4.20
N ALA A 96 -6.26 -9.92 -3.83
CA ALA A 96 -6.06 -11.31 -4.25
C ALA A 96 -6.07 -11.46 -5.78
N ARG A 97 -7.02 -10.82 -6.47
CA ARG A 97 -7.10 -10.86 -7.93
C ARG A 97 -5.90 -10.19 -8.61
N ALA A 98 -5.44 -9.06 -8.08
CA ALA A 98 -4.25 -8.40 -8.61
C ALA A 98 -2.99 -9.25 -8.40
N ALA A 99 -2.86 -9.90 -7.24
CA ALA A 99 -1.76 -10.80 -6.95
C ALA A 99 -1.75 -12.02 -7.89
N GLU A 100 -2.91 -12.64 -8.15
CA GLU A 100 -3.05 -13.75 -9.10
C GLU A 100 -2.54 -13.37 -10.49
N HIS A 101 -3.03 -12.25 -11.04
CA HIS A 101 -2.60 -11.77 -12.36
C HIS A 101 -1.11 -11.43 -12.39
N ALA A 102 -0.57 -10.84 -11.32
CA ALA A 102 0.85 -10.52 -11.22
C ALA A 102 1.73 -11.78 -11.17
N LEU A 103 1.30 -12.81 -10.42
CA LEU A 103 1.99 -14.11 -10.35
C LEU A 103 1.96 -14.84 -11.70
N ASP A 104 0.91 -14.66 -12.49
CA ASP A 104 0.83 -15.16 -13.88
C ASP A 104 1.70 -14.35 -14.87
N GLY A 105 2.42 -13.32 -14.42
CA GLY A 105 3.25 -12.47 -15.27
C GLY A 105 2.49 -11.41 -16.07
N HIS A 106 1.21 -11.16 -15.75
CA HIS A 106 0.42 -10.13 -16.41
C HIS A 106 0.68 -8.74 -15.81
N SER A 107 0.64 -7.71 -16.67
CA SER A 107 0.61 -6.32 -16.22
C SER A 107 -0.77 -5.98 -15.65
N VAL A 108 -0.81 -5.38 -14.46
CA VAL A 108 -2.07 -5.09 -13.73
C VAL A 108 -2.20 -3.59 -13.44
N VAL A 109 -3.37 -3.02 -13.73
CA VAL A 109 -3.77 -1.67 -13.27
C VAL A 109 -4.84 -1.81 -12.19
N VAL A 110 -4.60 -1.24 -11.00
CA VAL A 110 -5.54 -1.28 -9.87
C VAL A 110 -6.14 0.10 -9.63
N ALA A 111 -7.37 0.31 -10.10
CA ALA A 111 -8.11 1.56 -9.96
C ALA A 111 -9.13 1.49 -8.81
N THR A 112 -8.63 1.55 -7.57
CA THR A 112 -9.46 1.58 -6.36
C THR A 112 -9.27 2.88 -5.57
N GLY A 113 -10.25 3.23 -4.75
CA GLY A 113 -10.21 4.44 -3.91
C GLY A 113 -8.99 4.50 -2.97
N THR A 114 -8.75 5.67 -2.40
CA THR A 114 -7.69 5.87 -1.40
C THR A 114 -7.91 4.97 -0.18
N ALA A 115 -6.83 4.59 0.51
CA ALA A 115 -6.85 3.72 1.69
C ALA A 115 -7.44 2.30 1.47
N SER A 116 -7.67 1.88 0.22
CA SER A 116 -8.14 0.51 -0.11
C SER A 116 -7.04 -0.56 -0.09
N GLY A 117 -5.82 -0.22 0.31
CA GLY A 117 -4.72 -1.18 0.43
C GLY A 117 -4.09 -1.64 -0.90
N LYS A 118 -3.99 -0.75 -1.90
CA LYS A 118 -3.30 -1.06 -3.18
C LYS A 118 -1.85 -1.51 -3.00
N SER A 119 -1.16 -0.98 -1.98
CA SER A 119 0.23 -1.37 -1.69
C SER A 119 0.37 -2.86 -1.40
N LEU A 120 -0.53 -3.41 -0.59
CA LEU A 120 -0.52 -4.84 -0.28
C LEU A 120 -0.74 -5.70 -1.53
N ALA A 121 -1.54 -5.23 -2.49
CA ALA A 121 -1.86 -5.96 -3.72
C ALA A 121 -0.63 -6.26 -4.59
N TYR A 122 0.35 -5.35 -4.65
CA TYR A 122 1.58 -5.56 -5.43
C TYR A 122 2.77 -6.01 -4.58
N LEU A 123 2.82 -5.65 -3.29
CA LEU A 123 3.94 -6.03 -2.42
C LEU A 123 3.91 -7.52 -2.07
N VAL A 124 2.74 -8.10 -1.82
CA VAL A 124 2.61 -9.52 -1.45
C VAL A 124 3.18 -10.46 -2.53
N PRO A 125 2.79 -10.39 -3.82
CA PRO A 125 3.38 -11.25 -4.84
C PRO A 125 4.88 -10.97 -5.05
N VAL A 126 5.34 -9.72 -4.91
CA VAL A 126 6.78 -9.38 -5.02
C VAL A 126 7.59 -10.01 -3.88
N LEU A 127 7.11 -9.94 -2.65
CA LEU A 127 7.80 -10.56 -1.51
C LEU A 127 7.85 -12.08 -1.65
N SER A 128 6.78 -12.70 -2.14
CA SER A 128 6.73 -14.14 -2.40
C SER A 128 7.80 -14.57 -3.40
N THR A 129 7.89 -13.89 -4.55
CA THR A 129 8.87 -14.23 -5.60
C THR A 129 10.31 -13.94 -5.19
N LEU A 130 10.55 -12.90 -4.38
CA LEU A 130 11.86 -12.62 -3.83
C LEU A 130 12.34 -13.72 -2.87
N LEU A 131 11.45 -14.26 -2.03
CA LEU A 131 11.77 -15.37 -1.15
C LEU A 131 12.11 -16.64 -1.95
N ASP A 132 11.30 -16.97 -2.96
CA ASP A 132 11.58 -18.11 -3.85
C ASP A 132 12.94 -17.98 -4.55
N GLY A 133 13.28 -16.78 -5.03
CA GLY A 133 14.57 -16.50 -5.65
C GLY A 133 15.76 -16.54 -4.68
N SER A 134 15.54 -16.24 -3.39
CA SER A 134 16.59 -16.28 -2.36
C SER A 134 16.96 -17.71 -1.92
N GLU A 135 15.99 -18.63 -1.99
CA GLU A 135 16.18 -20.03 -1.61
C GLU A 135 16.65 -20.91 -2.78
N ALA A 136 16.57 -20.41 -4.02
CA ALA A 136 17.11 -21.09 -5.18
C ALA A 136 18.65 -21.22 -5.07
N PRO A 137 19.24 -22.40 -5.38
CA PRO A 137 20.69 -22.57 -5.40
C PRO A 137 21.32 -21.51 -6.31
N ALA A 138 22.20 -20.69 -5.74
CA ALA A 138 22.83 -19.57 -6.43
C ALA A 138 23.53 -20.03 -7.72
N GLN A 139 22.83 -19.95 -8.85
CA GLN A 139 23.44 -19.95 -10.17
C GLN A 139 24.12 -18.59 -10.32
N ARG A 140 25.30 -18.47 -9.71
CA ARG A 140 26.23 -17.39 -9.95
C ARG A 140 26.42 -17.33 -11.46
N THR A 141 25.85 -16.32 -12.09
CA THR A 141 26.07 -15.96 -13.49
C THR A 141 27.56 -15.75 -13.71
N GLN A 142 28.27 -16.83 -14.04
CA GLN A 142 29.63 -16.82 -14.54
C GLN A 142 29.55 -16.54 -16.04
N GLN A 143 29.03 -15.36 -16.38
CA GLN A 143 29.22 -14.73 -17.68
C GLN A 143 29.87 -13.37 -17.43
N ARG A 144 31.15 -13.40 -17.08
CA ARG A 144 32.08 -12.34 -17.49
C ARG A 144 32.98 -12.96 -18.55
N GLU A 145 32.45 -12.92 -19.76
CA GLU A 145 33.17 -12.53 -20.97
C GLU A 145 34.70 -12.73 -20.91
N ALA A 146 35.14 -13.89 -21.37
CA ALA A 146 36.53 -14.10 -21.75
C ALA A 146 36.81 -13.30 -23.02
N LEU A 147 37.27 -12.05 -22.85
CA LEU A 147 37.84 -11.26 -23.93
C LEU A 147 39.11 -11.95 -24.44
N PRO A 148 39.21 -12.38 -25.71
CA PRO A 148 40.44 -12.95 -26.22
C PRO A 148 41.51 -11.85 -26.29
N ARG A 149 42.63 -12.06 -25.58
CA ARG A 149 43.83 -11.25 -25.78
C ARG A 149 44.42 -11.58 -27.15
N GLY A 150 44.03 -10.81 -28.16
CA GLY A 150 44.69 -10.78 -29.46
C GLY A 150 46.11 -10.23 -29.29
N GLY A 151 47.10 -11.11 -29.38
CA GLY A 151 48.50 -10.74 -29.54
C GLY A 151 48.73 -10.20 -30.95
N GLY A 152 49.08 -8.92 -31.06
CA GLY A 152 49.59 -8.30 -32.28
C GLY A 152 51.04 -7.93 -32.07
N GLY A 153 51.96 -8.82 -32.48
CA GLY A 153 53.39 -8.55 -32.52
C GLY A 153 53.79 -7.66 -33.70
N ARG A 154 54.77 -6.79 -33.43
CA ARG A 154 55.79 -6.19 -34.31
C ARG A 154 55.54 -6.22 -35.82
N ARG A 155 55.60 -5.05 -36.45
CA ARG A 155 56.66 -4.66 -37.41
C ARG A 155 56.86 -3.15 -37.34
#